data_AF-Q0RB40-F1
#
_entry.id   AF-Q0RB40-F1
#
_cell.length_a   1.000
_cell.length_b   1.000
_cell.length_c   1.000
_cell.angle_alpha   90.00
_cell.angle_beta   90.00
_cell.angle_gamma   90.00
#
_symmetry.space_group_name_H-M   'P 1'
#
loop_
_entity.id
_entity.type
_entity.pdbx_description
1 polymer ?
#
loop_
_entity_poly.entity_id
_entity_poly.type
_entity_poly.pdbx_seq_one_letter_code
_entity_poly.pdbx_strand_id
1 'polypeptide(L)'
;MRRLSVTTLRREDLEPPRPGGHRPGGIEVGASLREALSALLAQDSGALDVHADGELVGVLTPAALHTALRRSVARDDEPADELASEL
;
A
#
# COMPACT_ATOMS: atom_id res chain seq x y z
N MET A 1 -18.43 0.78 9.03
CA MET A 1 -16.96 0.79 9.18
C MET A 1 -16.32 0.22 7.92
N ARG A 2 -16.00 1.04 6.91
CA ARG A 2 -15.80 0.58 5.52
C ARG A 2 -14.61 1.21 4.78
N ARG A 3 -13.64 1.83 5.48
CA ARG A 3 -12.61 2.68 4.84
C ARG A 3 -11.19 2.10 4.70
N LEU A 4 -10.85 1.00 5.38
CA LEU A 4 -9.55 0.31 5.19
C LEU A 4 -9.58 -0.78 4.09
N SER A 5 -10.77 -1.14 3.59
CA SER A 5 -10.97 -2.33 2.76
C SER A 5 -10.76 -2.12 1.26
N VAL A 6 -10.52 -0.90 0.77
CA VAL A 6 -10.54 -0.62 -0.69
C VAL A 6 -9.30 0.11 -1.22
N THR A 7 -8.41 0.56 -0.34
CA THR A 7 -7.16 1.19 -0.79
C THR A 7 -6.17 0.09 -1.15
N THR A 8 -5.98 -0.09 -2.45
CA THR A 8 -5.02 -1.02 -3.01
C THR A 8 -3.60 -0.46 -2.86
N LEU A 9 -2.66 -1.31 -2.46
CA LEU A 9 -1.26 -0.95 -2.42
C LEU A 9 -0.76 -0.68 -3.85
N ARG A 10 -0.21 0.51 -4.08
CA ARG A 10 0.30 0.94 -5.38
C ARG A 10 1.82 0.93 -5.40
N ARG A 11 2.38 0.67 -6.58
CA ARG A 11 3.82 0.67 -6.81
C ARG A 11 4.49 2.01 -6.47
N GLU A 12 3.77 3.11 -6.63
CA GLU A 12 4.23 4.47 -6.35
C GLU A 12 4.50 4.77 -4.87
N ASP A 13 3.97 3.94 -3.97
CA ASP A 13 4.16 4.11 -2.53
C ASP A 13 5.30 3.23 -1.99
N LEU A 14 5.93 2.40 -2.83
CA LEU A 14 6.95 1.46 -2.42
C LEU A 14 8.35 2.07 -2.40
N GLU A 15 9.15 1.66 -1.43
CA GLU A 15 10.57 1.94 -1.42
C GLU A 15 11.29 1.05 -2.44
N PRO A 16 12.39 1.53 -3.06
CA PRO A 16 13.16 0.73 -4.01
C PRO A 16 13.71 -0.54 -3.35
N PRO A 17 13.69 -1.68 -4.05
CA PRO A 17 14.18 -2.92 -3.49
C PRO A 17 15.67 -2.82 -3.19
N ARG A 18 16.07 -3.25 -1.98
CA ARG A 18 17.48 -3.34 -1.61
C ARG A 18 18.14 -4.42 -2.47
N PRO A 19 19.28 -4.16 -3.12
CA PRO A 19 19.99 -5.21 -3.84
C PRO A 19 20.49 -6.29 -2.87
N GLY A 20 20.16 -7.56 -3.14
CA GLY A 20 20.80 -8.72 -2.50
C GLY A 20 20.02 -9.42 -1.38
N GLY A 21 18.71 -9.23 -1.25
CA GLY A 21 17.92 -10.01 -0.29
C GLY A 21 16.48 -10.23 -0.74
N HIS A 22 16.06 -11.49 -0.78
CA HIS A 22 14.65 -11.88 -0.87
C HIS A 22 14.16 -12.22 0.52
N ARG A 23 13.08 -11.56 0.97
CA ARG A 23 12.44 -11.82 2.25
C ARG A 23 11.28 -12.81 2.05
N PRO A 24 11.25 -13.93 2.80
CA PRO A 24 10.15 -14.87 2.70
C PRO A 24 8.85 -14.23 3.18
N GLY A 25 7.76 -14.40 2.42
CA GLY A 25 6.44 -13.87 2.79
C GLY A 25 6.06 -12.53 2.17
N GLY A 26 6.56 -12.20 0.98
CA GLY A 26 6.15 -10.99 0.24
C GLY A 26 4.66 -10.93 -0.10
N ILE A 27 4.16 -9.74 -0.40
CA ILE A 27 2.77 -9.48 -0.82
C ILE A 27 2.71 -9.06 -2.29
N GLU A 28 1.57 -9.23 -2.94
CA GLU A 28 1.35 -8.76 -4.32
C GLU A 28 0.85 -7.31 -4.36
N VAL A 29 1.24 -6.57 -5.39
CA VAL A 29 0.65 -5.26 -5.73
C VAL A 29 -0.84 -5.44 -5.93
N GLY A 30 -1.63 -4.52 -5.37
CA GLY A 30 -3.10 -4.64 -5.37
C GLY A 30 -3.67 -5.34 -4.13
N ALA A 31 -2.85 -5.95 -3.28
CA ALA A 31 -3.29 -6.37 -1.95
C ALA A 31 -3.85 -5.17 -1.17
N SER A 32 -4.83 -5.44 -0.29
CA SER A 32 -5.41 -4.40 0.55
C SER A 32 -4.38 -3.91 1.58
N LEU A 33 -4.46 -2.62 1.95
CA LEU A 33 -3.64 -2.08 3.05
C LEU A 33 -3.76 -2.89 4.35
N ARG A 34 -4.92 -3.53 4.59
CA ARG A 34 -5.12 -4.41 5.74
C ARG A 34 -4.25 -5.67 5.65
N GLU A 35 -4.24 -6.34 4.51
CA GLU A 35 -3.39 -7.53 4.31
C GLU A 35 -1.91 -7.17 4.42
N ALA A 36 -1.53 -6.03 3.84
CA ALA A 36 -0.18 -5.50 3.93
C ALA A 36 0.24 -5.22 5.39
N LEU A 37 -0.64 -4.59 6.19
CA LEU A 37 -0.40 -4.34 7.61
C LEU A 37 -0.33 -5.65 8.42
N SER A 38 -1.22 -6.60 8.17
CA SER A 38 -1.20 -7.91 8.84
C SER A 38 0.08 -8.69 8.55
N ALA A 39 0.55 -8.67 7.30
CA ALA A 39 1.82 -9.30 6.92
C ALA A 39 3.02 -8.61 7.59
N LEU A 40 3.01 -7.28 7.70
CA LEU A 40 4.11 -6.51 8.29
C LEU A 40 4.22 -6.77 9.79
N LEU A 41 3.08 -6.87 10.49
CA LEU A 41 3.02 -7.22 11.91
C LEU A 41 3.42 -8.68 12.18
N ALA A 42 3.17 -9.58 11.23
CA ALA A 42 3.50 -11.00 11.39
C ALA A 42 5.00 -11.29 11.23
N GLN A 43 5.73 -10.50 10.44
CA GLN A 43 7.12 -10.82 10.07
C GLN A 43 8.18 -10.21 10.98
N ASP A 44 7.84 -9.28 11.90
CA ASP A 44 8.74 -8.55 12.82
C ASP A 44 10.00 -7.93 12.16
N SER A 45 10.04 -7.93 10.83
CA SER A 45 11.22 -7.69 10.00
C SER A 45 11.38 -6.22 9.63
N GLY A 46 10.37 -5.40 9.95
CA GLY A 46 10.31 -3.97 9.65
C GLY A 46 10.16 -3.63 8.16
N ALA A 47 10.05 -4.62 7.27
CA ALA A 47 9.91 -4.44 5.83
C ALA A 47 9.35 -5.70 5.16
N LEU A 48 8.58 -5.53 4.08
CA LEU A 48 8.02 -6.60 3.24
C LEU A 48 8.41 -6.43 1.79
N ASP A 49 8.76 -7.52 1.11
CA ASP A 49 8.93 -7.51 -0.33
C ASP A 49 7.55 -7.45 -1.01
N VAL A 50 7.43 -6.57 -2.01
CA VAL A 50 6.21 -6.43 -2.80
C VAL A 50 6.49 -6.86 -4.22
N HIS A 51 5.69 -7.79 -4.71
CA HIS A 51 5.80 -8.36 -6.04
C HIS A 51 4.65 -7.88 -6.92
N ALA A 52 4.87 -7.81 -8.23
CA ALA A 52 3.80 -7.70 -9.21
C ALA A 52 4.04 -8.76 -10.27
N ASP A 53 3.06 -9.64 -10.49
CA ASP A 53 3.16 -10.74 -11.46
C ASP A 53 4.39 -11.64 -11.20
N GLY A 54 4.76 -11.80 -9.92
CA GLY A 54 5.93 -12.58 -9.51
C GLY A 54 7.28 -11.86 -9.63
N GLU A 55 7.32 -10.60 -10.07
CA GLU A 55 8.53 -9.78 -10.12
C GLU A 55 8.63 -8.86 -8.88
N LEU A 56 9.79 -8.78 -8.24
CA LEU A 56 10.02 -7.87 -7.12
C LEU A 56 9.96 -6.41 -7.61
N VAL A 57 8.95 -5.67 -7.17
CA VAL A 57 8.73 -4.28 -7.60
C VAL A 57 9.17 -3.24 -6.58
N GLY A 58 9.29 -3.63 -5.31
CA GLY A 58 9.65 -2.72 -4.23
C GLY A 58 9.51 -3.34 -2.86
N VAL A 59 9.70 -2.51 -1.85
CA VAL A 59 9.62 -2.89 -0.44
C VAL A 59 8.61 -2.00 0.25
N LEU A 60 7.71 -2.62 1.02
CA LEU A 60 6.78 -1.93 1.90
C LEU A 60 7.38 -1.85 3.30
N THR A 61 7.63 -0.63 3.75
CA THR A 61 8.06 -0.31 5.12
C THR A 61 6.92 0.32 5.92
N PRO A 62 7.02 0.42 7.26
CA PRO A 62 6.08 1.19 8.06
C PRO A 62 5.92 2.64 7.59
N ALA A 63 7.00 3.28 7.13
CA ALA A 63 6.97 4.65 6.64
C ALA A 63 6.21 4.78 5.31
N ALA A 64 6.46 3.87 4.36
CA ALA A 64 5.71 3.75 3.11
C ALA A 64 4.22 3.47 3.38
N LEU A 65 3.93 2.57 4.32
CA LEU A 65 2.56 2.24 4.72
C LEU A 65 1.83 3.45 5.31
N HIS A 66 2.46 4.19 6.23
CA HIS A 66 1.89 5.40 6.81
C HIS A 66 1.61 6.46 5.74
N THR A 67 2.48 6.58 4.74
CA THR A 67 2.32 7.51 3.61
C THR A 67 1.11 7.14 2.75
N ALA A 68 0.97 5.85 2.41
CA ALA A 68 -0.18 5.33 1.67
C ALA A 68 -1.49 5.52 2.46
N LEU A 69 -1.49 5.26 3.77
CA LEU A 69 -2.63 5.52 4.65
C LEU A 69 -3.01 7.00 4.69
N ARG A 70 -2.04 7.90 4.86
CA ARG A 70 -2.28 9.34 4.89
C ARG A 70 -2.91 9.84 3.59
N ARG A 71 -2.45 9.34 2.44
CA ARG A 71 -3.04 9.66 1.12
C ARG A 71 -4.46 9.13 0.98
N SER A 72 -4.71 7.90 1.45
CA SER A 72 -6.05 7.31 1.42
C SER A 72 -7.05 8.15 2.21
N VAL A 73 -6.67 8.57 3.42
CA VAL A 73 -7.54 9.38 4.28
C VAL A 73 -7.73 10.78 3.68
N ALA A 74 -6.69 11.39 3.11
CA ALA A 74 -6.80 12.69 2.46
C ALA A 74 -7.71 12.68 1.22
N ARG A 75 -7.76 11.58 0.45
CA ARG A 75 -8.71 11.43 -0.67
C ARG A 75 -10.16 11.25 -0.21
N ASP A 76 -10.39 10.71 0.98
CA ASP A 76 -11.74 10.63 1.55
C ASP A 76 -12.26 12.01 2.05
N ASP A 77 -11.35 12.95 2.26
CA ASP A 77 -11.64 14.34 2.67
C ASP A 77 -11.79 15.28 1.44
N GLU A 78 -11.61 14.81 0.21
CA GLU A 78 -12.08 15.55 -0.96
C GLU A 78 -13.60 15.37 -1.08
N PRO A 79 -14.41 16.44 -0.93
CA PRO A 79 -15.84 16.35 -1.16
C PRO A 79 -16.08 15.94 -2.63
N ALA A 80 -16.98 14.99 -2.84
CA ALA A 80 -17.43 14.53 -4.16
C ALA A 80 -18.32 15.56 -4.90
N ASP A 81 -18.12 16.86 -4.67
CA ASP A 81 -18.76 18.01 -5.33
C ASP A 81 -17.63 18.82 -5.97
N GLU A 82 -17.53 19.08 -7.27
CA GLU A 82 -18.55 19.63 -8.18
C GLU A 82 -18.42 19.01 -9.59
N LEU A 83 -19.33 18.11 -9.98
CA LEU A 83 -19.52 17.72 -11.40
C LEU A 83 -21.00 17.71 -11.83
N ALA A 84 -21.89 18.34 -11.08
CA ALA A 84 -23.32 18.32 -11.39
C ALA A 84 -24.06 19.63 -11.05
N SER A 85 -23.66 20.73 -11.68
CA SER A 85 -24.54 21.88 -12.01
C SER A 85 -23.69 22.87 -12.81
N GLU A 86 -23.99 23.33 -14.01
CA GLU A 86 -25.16 23.20 -14.87
C GLU A 86 -24.67 23.52 -16.30
N LEU A 87 -25.07 22.67 -17.25
CA LEU A 87 -25.26 23.02 -18.65
C LEU A 87 -26.55 23.84 -18.78
#